data_AF-A0A3B8NYA7-F1
#
_entry.id   AF-A0A3B8NYA7-F1
#
_cell.length_a   1.000
_cell.length_b   1.000
_cell.length_c   1.000
_cell.angle_alpha   90.00
_cell.angle_beta   90.00
_cell.angle_gamma   90.00
#
_symmetry.space_group_name_H-M   'P 1'
#
loop_
_entity.id
_entity.type
_entity.pdbx_description
1 polymer ?
#
loop_
_entity_poly.entity_id
_entity_poly.type
_entity_poly.pdbx_seq_one_letter_code
_entity_poly.pdbx_strand_id
1 'polypeptide(L)'
;MRSIRSLPLILPNNHPERFVRARAFARARFFGKEVCMPPFLFWTLFALLAAAAAGIAVWFFLIRPRRKLPYERNPRFFTPAEKKFYLRLRRELDDELLLFGKVRIADVLRVKEGTKKFLSHFSKIAQKHVDFVIADEALDVLVAVELDDSTHEQKDRQKRDRFVNRAFSSAQVPLIHVVLKKSYDDADFYEIRESVRQARSDSH
;
A
#
# COMPACT_ATOMS: atom_id res chain seq x y z
N MET A 1 -52.57 -59.15 3.59
CA MET A 1 -52.85 -58.74 4.98
C MET A 1 -53.06 -57.23 4.98
N ARG A 2 -54.33 -56.78 5.10
CA ARG A 2 -54.85 -55.88 6.17
C ARG A 2 -53.94 -54.67 6.45
N SER A 3 -54.35 -53.41 6.43
CA SER A 3 -55.66 -52.76 6.50
C SER A 3 -55.42 -51.28 6.12
N ILE A 4 -56.00 -50.74 5.03
CA ILE A 4 -57.20 -49.89 4.97
C ILE A 4 -57.32 -48.82 6.10
N ARG A 5 -57.58 -47.58 5.64
CA ARG A 5 -58.52 -46.54 6.14
C ARG A 5 -57.81 -45.23 6.54
N SER A 6 -58.22 -44.02 6.14
CA SER A 6 -59.27 -43.51 5.26
C SER A 6 -59.24 -41.96 5.34
N LEU A 7 -59.29 -41.27 4.20
CA LEU A 7 -59.87 -39.91 4.03
C LEU A 7 -61.36 -39.91 4.50
N PRO A 8 -62.05 -38.78 4.84
CA PRO A 8 -62.24 -37.55 4.04
C PRO A 8 -62.28 -36.24 4.89
N LEU A 9 -62.09 -35.03 4.36
CA LEU A 9 -62.94 -34.16 3.51
C LEU A 9 -64.31 -33.77 4.11
N ILE A 10 -64.55 -32.44 4.10
CA ILE A 10 -65.83 -31.69 4.00
C ILE A 10 -66.15 -30.76 5.21
N LEU A 11 -66.27 -29.47 4.86
CA LEU A 11 -66.73 -28.26 5.59
C LEU A 11 -68.26 -28.34 5.88
N PRO A 12 -69.05 -27.29 6.25
CA PRO A 12 -68.79 -25.92 6.73
C PRO A 12 -69.69 -25.48 7.94
N ASN A 13 -69.54 -24.21 8.34
CA ASN A 13 -70.54 -23.26 8.88
C ASN A 13 -71.38 -23.59 10.14
N ASN A 14 -71.25 -22.74 11.17
CA ASN A 14 -72.35 -21.87 11.62
C ASN A 14 -71.89 -20.78 12.61
N HIS A 15 -72.22 -19.52 12.28
CA HIS A 15 -72.35 -18.34 13.14
C HIS A 15 -73.43 -18.55 14.25
N PRO A 16 -73.78 -17.57 15.10
CA PRO A 16 -73.06 -16.48 15.79
C PRO A 16 -73.32 -16.53 17.32
N GLU A 17 -72.73 -15.61 18.11
CA GLU A 17 -73.31 -14.89 19.27
C GLU A 17 -72.23 -14.38 20.24
N ARG A 18 -72.00 -13.06 20.15
CA ARG A 18 -71.75 -12.06 21.20
C ARG A 18 -71.34 -12.54 22.60
N PHE A 19 -70.16 -12.11 23.06
CA PHE A 19 -70.00 -11.56 24.42
C PHE A 19 -68.97 -10.43 24.45
N VAL A 20 -69.47 -9.23 24.74
CA VAL A 20 -68.73 -8.03 25.16
C VAL A 20 -67.95 -8.36 26.44
N ARG A 21 -66.65 -8.04 26.50
CA ARG A 21 -65.98 -7.57 27.73
C ARG A 21 -64.56 -7.04 27.47
N ALA A 22 -64.24 -6.03 28.26
CA ALA A 22 -63.18 -5.07 28.09
C ALA A 22 -61.77 -5.53 28.53
N ARG A 23 -60.77 -4.83 27.99
CA ARG A 23 -59.47 -4.41 28.60
C ARG A 23 -58.44 -5.48 28.97
N ALA A 24 -57.21 -5.27 28.48
CA ALA A 24 -56.10 -4.82 29.34
C ALA A 24 -54.91 -4.31 28.49
N PHE A 25 -54.62 -3.00 28.59
CA PHE A 25 -53.34 -2.42 28.17
C PHE A 25 -52.25 -2.85 29.16
N ALA A 26 -51.04 -3.14 28.65
CA ALA A 26 -49.88 -3.49 29.48
C ALA A 26 -49.54 -2.37 30.47
N ARG A 27 -49.39 -2.72 31.75
CA ARG A 27 -49.16 -1.80 32.89
C ARG A 27 -47.76 -2.07 33.47
N ALA A 28 -46.85 -1.10 33.41
CA ALA A 28 -45.56 -1.14 34.10
C ALA A 28 -45.58 -0.21 35.32
N ARG A 29 -45.07 -0.66 36.47
CA ARG A 29 -45.16 0.02 37.77
C ARG A 29 -43.75 0.39 38.27
N PHE A 30 -43.46 1.68 38.39
CA PHE A 30 -42.25 2.19 39.07
C PHE A 30 -42.66 3.09 40.25
N PHE A 31 -42.13 2.79 41.45
CA PHE A 31 -42.20 3.63 42.66
C PHE A 31 -43.57 4.20 43.08
N GLY A 32 -44.59 3.34 43.22
CA GLY A 32 -45.75 3.62 44.11
C GLY A 32 -46.71 4.76 43.75
N LYS A 33 -46.44 5.56 42.71
CA LYS A 33 -47.41 6.49 42.10
C LYS A 33 -47.56 6.12 40.63
N GLU A 34 -48.80 5.86 40.18
CA GLU A 34 -49.08 5.68 38.75
C GLU A 34 -48.97 7.04 38.06
N VAL A 35 -47.77 7.41 37.65
CA VAL A 35 -47.54 8.59 36.81
C VAL A 35 -47.91 8.20 35.39
N CYS A 36 -49.16 8.46 35.00
CA CYS A 36 -49.66 8.25 33.64
C CYS A 36 -49.10 9.37 32.75
N MET A 37 -47.86 9.19 32.28
CA MET A 37 -47.30 10.09 31.27
C MET A 37 -47.98 9.77 29.93
N PRO A 38 -48.65 10.73 29.30
CA PRO A 38 -49.28 10.48 28.02
C PRO A 38 -48.26 10.01 26.97
N PRO A 39 -48.63 9.11 26.04
CA PRO A 39 -47.71 8.50 25.07
C PRO A 39 -46.87 9.51 24.29
N PHE A 40 -47.41 10.71 24.04
CA PHE A 40 -46.70 11.78 23.35
C PHE A 40 -45.46 12.29 24.09
N LEU A 41 -45.43 12.31 25.43
CA LEU A 41 -44.25 12.74 26.20
C LEU A 41 -43.10 11.73 26.14
N PHE A 42 -43.41 10.45 26.01
CA PHE A 42 -42.40 9.41 25.84
C PHE A 42 -41.71 9.53 24.48
N TRP A 43 -42.50 9.74 23.42
CA TRP A 43 -41.99 9.92 22.06
C TRP A 43 -41.23 11.22 21.88
N THR A 44 -41.61 12.31 22.54
CA THR A 44 -40.86 13.57 22.48
C THR A 44 -39.50 13.45 23.17
N LEU A 45 -39.44 12.81 24.34
CA LEU A 45 -38.18 12.56 25.04
C LEU A 45 -37.26 11.68 24.20
N PHE A 46 -37.80 10.62 23.60
CA PHE A 46 -37.04 9.74 22.71
C PHE A 46 -36.48 10.48 21.48
N ALA A 47 -37.29 11.34 20.83
CA ALA A 47 -36.85 12.13 19.69
C ALA A 47 -35.73 13.13 20.05
N LEU A 48 -35.81 13.77 21.22
CA LEU A 48 -34.75 14.67 21.71
C LEU A 48 -33.44 13.92 21.97
N LEU A 49 -33.51 12.72 22.57
CA LEU A 49 -32.33 11.88 22.80
C LEU A 49 -31.70 11.42 21.48
N ALA A 50 -32.52 11.02 20.49
CA ALA A 50 -32.04 10.64 19.17
C ALA A 50 -31.37 11.80 18.43
N ALA A 51 -31.95 13.00 18.48
CA ALA A 51 -31.37 14.22 17.89
C ALA A 51 -30.06 14.61 18.57
N ALA A 52 -29.98 14.51 19.90
CA ALA A 52 -28.76 14.75 20.65
C ALA A 52 -27.66 13.73 20.29
N ALA A 53 -28.00 12.44 20.20
CA ALA A 53 -27.06 11.40 19.79
C ALA A 53 -26.53 11.62 18.36
N ALA A 54 -27.42 12.00 17.43
CA ALA A 54 -27.03 12.36 16.06
C ALA A 54 -26.13 13.61 16.04
N GLY A 55 -26.45 14.63 16.83
CA GLY A 55 -25.62 15.83 16.99
C GLY A 55 -24.23 15.51 17.54
N ILE A 56 -24.14 14.63 18.55
CA ILE A 56 -22.86 14.15 19.10
C ILE A 56 -22.08 13.35 18.05
N ALA A 57 -22.73 12.46 17.29
CA ALA A 57 -22.08 11.69 16.23
C ALA A 57 -21.56 12.59 15.10
N VAL A 58 -22.34 13.59 14.68
CA VAL A 58 -21.93 14.60 13.70
C VAL A 58 -20.78 15.43 14.26
N TRP A 59 -20.85 15.87 15.51
CA TRP A 59 -19.77 16.60 16.18
C TRP A 59 -18.47 15.78 16.23
N PHE A 60 -18.53 14.51 16.64
CA PHE A 60 -17.38 13.59 16.60
C PHE A 60 -16.86 13.32 15.19
N PHE A 61 -17.73 13.27 14.18
CA PHE A 61 -17.36 13.09 12.78
C PHE A 61 -16.66 14.34 12.22
N LEU A 62 -17.19 15.53 12.53
CA LEU A 62 -16.64 16.83 12.12
C LEU A 62 -15.33 17.16 12.86
N ILE A 63 -15.14 16.64 14.08
CA ILE A 63 -13.96 16.90 14.92
C ILE A 63 -12.96 15.74 14.86
N ARG A 64 -13.04 14.84 13.88
CA ARG A 64 -12.00 13.81 13.71
C ARG A 64 -10.64 14.50 13.55
N PRO A 65 -9.73 14.40 14.54
CA PRO A 65 -8.44 15.03 14.43
C PRO A 65 -7.73 14.40 13.24
N ARG A 66 -7.16 15.23 12.37
CA ARG A 66 -6.26 14.74 11.33
C ARG A 66 -5.13 14.01 12.04
N ARG A 67 -5.10 12.68 11.94
CA ARG A 67 -3.98 11.89 12.47
C ARG A 67 -2.72 12.41 11.83
N LYS A 68 -1.77 12.86 12.65
CA LYS A 68 -0.43 13.17 12.16
C LYS A 68 0.10 11.92 11.47
N LEU A 69 0.61 12.10 10.26
CA LEU A 69 1.18 10.99 9.52
C LEU A 69 2.44 10.49 10.24
N PRO A 70 2.69 9.17 10.30
CA PRO A 70 3.80 8.59 11.06
C PRO A 70 5.11 8.67 10.26
N TYR A 71 5.46 9.85 9.74
CA TYR A 71 6.65 10.05 8.92
C TYR A 71 7.60 11.04 9.57
N GLU A 72 8.87 10.71 9.57
CA GLU A 72 9.97 11.57 9.99
C GLU A 72 11.01 11.67 8.88
N ARG A 73 11.83 12.73 8.92
CA ARG A 73 12.94 12.89 7.99
C ARG A 73 14.02 11.87 8.32
N ASN A 74 14.50 11.14 7.31
CA ASN A 74 15.70 10.34 7.47
C ASN A 74 16.90 11.26 7.75
N PRO A 75 17.63 11.08 8.88
CA PRO A 75 18.75 11.96 9.25
C PRO A 75 19.93 11.88 8.26
N ARG A 76 20.07 10.79 7.50
CA ARG A 76 21.13 10.62 6.51
C ARG A 76 20.56 10.06 5.21
N PHE A 77 20.85 10.72 4.10
CA PHE A 77 20.45 10.25 2.77
C PHE A 77 21.29 9.05 2.30
N PHE A 78 22.61 9.11 2.51
CA PHE A 78 23.55 8.02 2.26
C PHE A 78 24.21 7.53 3.56
N THR A 79 24.59 6.26 3.59
CA THR A 79 25.54 5.76 4.59
C THR A 79 26.93 6.42 4.38
N PRO A 80 27.83 6.42 5.38
CA PRO A 80 29.16 6.99 5.22
C PRO A 80 29.96 6.37 4.06
N ALA A 81 29.81 5.06 3.83
CA ALA A 81 30.50 4.34 2.76
C ALA A 81 29.91 4.67 1.38
N GLU A 82 28.58 4.66 1.24
CA GLU A 82 27.89 5.11 0.01
C GLU A 82 28.27 6.55 -0.35
N LYS A 83 28.29 7.46 0.64
CA LYS A 83 28.70 8.85 0.44
C LYS A 83 30.14 8.95 -0.06
N LYS A 84 31.06 8.15 0.48
CA LYS A 84 32.46 8.14 0.06
C LYS A 84 32.59 7.67 -1.39
N PHE A 85 31.87 6.61 -1.75
CA PHE A 85 31.83 6.13 -3.13
C PHE A 85 31.23 7.19 -4.07
N TYR A 86 30.07 7.77 -3.73
CA TYR A 86 29.43 8.82 -4.54
C TYR A 86 30.38 9.98 -4.86
N LEU A 87 31.07 10.50 -3.84
CA LEU A 87 32.01 11.62 -4.02
C LEU A 87 33.22 11.25 -4.89
N ARG A 88 33.67 10.00 -4.83
CA ARG A 88 34.75 9.52 -5.69
C ARG A 88 34.26 9.31 -7.11
N LEU A 89 33.15 8.58 -7.30
CA LEU A 89 32.54 8.35 -8.60
C LEU A 89 32.27 9.67 -9.33
N ARG A 90 31.72 10.69 -8.63
CA ARG A 90 31.48 12.01 -9.25
C ARG A 90 32.74 12.66 -9.82
N ARG A 91 33.93 12.37 -9.29
CA ARG A 91 35.20 12.91 -9.80
C ARG A 91 35.78 12.10 -10.97
N GLU A 92 35.32 10.86 -11.16
CA GLU A 92 35.74 9.98 -12.25
C GLU A 92 34.88 10.15 -13.51
N LEU A 93 33.75 10.87 -13.39
CA LEU A 93 32.83 11.15 -14.47
C LEU A 93 33.10 12.55 -15.04
N ASP A 94 32.97 12.66 -16.37
CA ASP A 94 33.02 13.94 -17.06
C ASP A 94 31.90 14.88 -16.59
N ASP A 95 32.12 16.19 -16.70
CA ASP A 95 31.20 17.20 -16.16
C ASP A 95 29.80 17.16 -16.81
N GLU A 96 29.72 16.77 -18.08
CA GLU A 96 28.48 16.59 -18.87
C GLU A 96 27.60 15.45 -18.34
N LEU A 97 28.17 14.49 -17.60
CA LEU A 97 27.42 13.36 -17.09
C LEU A 97 26.71 13.73 -15.80
N LEU A 98 25.49 13.24 -15.62
CA LEU A 98 24.68 13.44 -14.43
C LEU A 98 24.71 12.19 -13.55
N LEU A 99 24.87 12.38 -12.24
CA LEU A 99 24.93 11.28 -11.27
C LEU A 99 23.80 11.39 -10.24
N PHE A 100 22.87 10.44 -10.30
CA PHE A 100 21.72 10.34 -9.39
C PHE A 100 21.95 9.26 -8.35
N GLY A 101 21.36 9.44 -7.16
CA GLY A 101 21.51 8.53 -6.02
C GLY A 101 20.19 7.94 -5.55
N LYS A 102 20.21 6.67 -5.12
CA LYS A 102 19.05 5.92 -4.61
C LYS A 102 17.84 6.01 -5.53
N VAL A 103 18.04 5.73 -6.81
CA VAL A 103 17.02 5.84 -7.86
C VAL A 103 16.16 4.58 -7.87
N ARG A 104 14.83 4.73 -7.89
CA ARG A 104 13.93 3.57 -7.98
C ARG A 104 14.17 2.85 -9.32
N ILE A 105 14.17 1.52 -9.31
CA ILE A 105 14.28 0.74 -10.55
C ILE A 105 13.10 1.05 -11.47
N ALA A 106 11.92 1.35 -10.94
CA ALA A 106 10.75 1.77 -11.73
C ALA A 106 10.90 3.10 -12.46
N ASP A 107 11.90 3.92 -12.09
CA ASP A 107 12.18 5.19 -12.74
C ASP A 107 13.30 5.04 -13.80
N VAL A 108 13.96 3.88 -13.84
CA VAL A 108 14.96 3.49 -14.86
C VAL A 108 14.35 2.52 -15.87
N LEU A 109 13.54 1.57 -15.40
CA LEU A 109 12.94 0.50 -16.18
C LEU A 109 11.42 0.64 -16.21
N ARG A 110 10.82 0.35 -17.37
CA ARG A 110 9.37 0.26 -17.52
C ARG A 110 8.92 -1.17 -17.82
N VAL A 111 7.75 -1.56 -17.30
CA VAL A 111 7.08 -2.79 -17.73
C VAL A 111 6.45 -2.53 -19.10
N LYS A 112 6.70 -3.40 -20.07
CA LYS A 112 6.13 -3.29 -21.43
C LYS A 112 4.60 -3.24 -21.37
N GLU A 113 4.00 -2.38 -22.19
CA GLU A 113 2.55 -2.28 -22.32
C GLU A 113 1.93 -3.64 -22.72
N GLY A 114 0.71 -3.91 -22.24
CA GLY A 114 0.03 -5.18 -22.50
C GLY A 114 0.58 -6.40 -21.74
N THR A 115 1.62 -6.24 -20.90
CA THR A 115 2.16 -7.33 -20.08
C THR A 115 1.10 -7.90 -19.14
N LYS A 116 0.84 -9.21 -19.24
CA LYS A 116 -0.01 -9.92 -18.26
C LYS A 116 0.59 -9.75 -16.86
N LYS A 117 -0.26 -9.47 -15.86
CA LYS A 117 0.17 -9.16 -14.47
C LYS A 117 1.07 -7.93 -14.37
N PHE A 118 0.84 -6.90 -15.20
CA PHE A 118 1.56 -5.61 -15.18
C PHE A 118 1.83 -5.10 -13.76
N LEU A 119 0.80 -4.96 -12.93
CA LEU A 119 0.93 -4.45 -11.56
C LEU A 119 1.86 -5.29 -10.68
N SER A 120 1.90 -6.61 -10.89
CA SER A 120 2.81 -7.51 -10.17
C SER A 120 4.27 -7.26 -10.58
N HIS A 121 4.55 -7.11 -11.88
CA HIS A 121 5.89 -6.78 -12.36
C HIS A 121 6.31 -5.37 -11.93
N PHE A 122 5.43 -4.39 -12.07
CA PHE A 122 5.67 -3.01 -11.67
C PHE A 122 5.98 -2.91 -10.17
N SER A 123 5.20 -3.60 -9.32
CA SER A 123 5.44 -3.61 -7.88
C SER A 123 6.82 -4.14 -7.51
N LYS A 124 7.35 -5.13 -8.25
CA LYS A 124 8.68 -5.70 -7.98
C LYS A 124 9.81 -4.69 -8.19
N ILE A 125 9.70 -3.83 -9.20
CA ILE A 125 10.71 -2.80 -9.51
C ILE A 125 10.46 -1.50 -8.74
N ALA A 126 9.20 -1.15 -8.45
CA ALA A 126 8.84 0.07 -7.71
C ALA A 126 9.28 0.03 -6.22
N GLN A 127 9.45 -1.17 -5.67
CA GLN A 127 9.90 -1.38 -4.29
C GLN A 127 11.42 -1.51 -4.16
N LYS A 128 12.18 -1.30 -5.24
CA LYS A 128 13.64 -1.46 -5.28
C LYS A 128 14.29 -0.21 -5.85
N HIS A 129 15.54 0.00 -5.46
CA HIS A 129 16.36 1.09 -5.93
C HIS A 129 17.74 0.55 -6.30
N VAL A 130 18.37 1.15 -7.30
CA VAL A 130 19.82 1.07 -7.50
C VAL A 130 20.49 2.20 -6.71
N ASP A 131 21.75 2.01 -6.34
CA ASP A 131 22.46 3.00 -5.55
C ASP A 131 22.76 4.26 -6.36
N PHE A 132 23.17 4.09 -7.62
CA PHE A 132 23.42 5.22 -8.52
C PHE A 132 22.95 4.97 -9.94
N VAL A 133 22.67 6.06 -10.64
CA VAL A 133 22.41 6.10 -12.08
C VAL A 133 23.24 7.21 -12.70
N ILE A 134 23.91 6.89 -13.80
CA ILE A 134 24.63 7.82 -14.65
C ILE A 134 23.76 8.08 -15.89
N ALA A 135 23.53 9.34 -16.18
CA ALA A 135 22.78 9.79 -17.36
C ALA A 135 23.58 10.85 -18.12
N ASP A 136 23.21 11.10 -19.38
CA ASP A 136 23.71 12.24 -20.15
C ASP A 136 22.94 13.54 -19.86
N GLU A 137 23.27 14.62 -20.58
CA GLU A 137 22.63 15.92 -20.46
C GLU A 137 21.15 15.93 -20.89
N ALA A 138 20.74 14.98 -21.73
CA ALA A 138 19.35 14.78 -22.14
C ALA A 138 18.52 14.02 -21.09
N LEU A 139 19.16 13.59 -19.98
CA LEU A 139 18.60 12.75 -18.93
C LEU A 139 18.32 11.31 -19.38
N ASP A 140 18.95 10.86 -20.47
CA ASP A 140 18.89 9.47 -20.89
C ASP A 140 19.82 8.62 -20.04
N VAL A 141 19.29 7.52 -19.49
CA VAL A 141 20.04 6.64 -18.59
C VAL A 141 21.07 5.85 -19.37
N LEU A 142 22.34 6.01 -18.99
CA LEU A 142 23.47 5.30 -19.62
C LEU A 142 23.84 4.03 -18.84
N VAL A 143 24.00 4.13 -17.51
CA VAL A 143 24.49 3.03 -16.66
C VAL A 143 23.88 3.13 -15.28
N ALA A 144 23.49 1.99 -14.70
CA ALA A 144 23.15 1.86 -13.28
C ALA A 144 24.28 1.20 -12.50
N VAL A 145 24.42 1.57 -11.22
CA VAL A 145 25.46 1.04 -10.33
C VAL A 145 24.83 0.59 -9.01
N GLU A 146 25.16 -0.61 -8.55
CA GLU A 146 24.82 -1.15 -7.23
C GLU A 146 26.08 -1.38 -6.40
N LEU A 147 26.01 -1.03 -5.10
CA LEU A 147 27.10 -1.25 -4.14
C LEU A 147 26.88 -2.52 -3.33
N ASP A 148 27.83 -3.45 -3.44
CA ASP A 148 27.79 -4.71 -2.73
C ASP A 148 28.61 -4.66 -1.44
N ASP A 149 27.96 -4.82 -0.28
CA ASP A 149 28.71 -5.03 0.96
C ASP A 149 29.40 -6.41 0.92
N SER A 150 30.70 -6.41 1.17
CA SER A 150 31.58 -7.59 1.24
C SER A 150 31.20 -8.60 2.32
N THR A 151 30.37 -8.21 3.30
CA THR A 151 29.93 -9.12 4.37
C THR A 151 28.79 -10.02 3.91
N HIS A 152 29.14 -11.28 3.68
CA HIS A 152 28.33 -12.41 3.22
C HIS A 152 26.94 -12.59 3.87
N GLU A 153 25.90 -12.58 3.03
CA GLU A 153 24.81 -13.58 3.05
C GLU A 153 24.49 -13.98 1.60
N GLN A 154 25.43 -14.70 0.97
CA GLN A 154 25.43 -15.02 -0.46
C GLN A 154 24.17 -15.74 -0.96
N LYS A 155 23.50 -16.55 -0.14
CA LYS A 155 22.35 -17.36 -0.60
C LYS A 155 21.06 -16.54 -0.77
N ASP A 156 20.82 -15.58 0.10
CA ASP A 156 19.64 -14.70 0.02
C ASP A 156 19.85 -13.56 -0.97
N ARG A 157 21.09 -13.04 -1.09
CA ARG A 157 21.48 -12.11 -2.16
C ARG A 157 21.34 -12.73 -3.55
N GLN A 158 21.88 -13.94 -3.78
CA GLN A 158 21.77 -14.61 -5.07
C GLN A 158 20.34 -14.75 -5.60
N LYS A 159 19.33 -14.90 -4.74
CA LYS A 159 17.93 -15.04 -5.16
C LYS A 159 17.27 -13.68 -5.45
N ARG A 160 17.69 -12.60 -4.75
CA ARG A 160 17.22 -11.22 -4.95
C ARG A 160 17.92 -10.55 -6.15
N ASP A 161 19.22 -10.73 -6.30
CA ASP A 161 20.05 -10.10 -7.33
C ASP A 161 19.76 -10.65 -8.72
N ARG A 162 19.41 -11.94 -8.83
CA ARG A 162 19.04 -12.55 -10.12
C ARG A 162 17.86 -11.86 -10.78
N PHE A 163 16.90 -11.34 -10.03
CA PHE A 163 15.78 -10.62 -10.63
C PHE A 163 16.23 -9.28 -11.19
N VAL A 164 16.99 -8.50 -10.41
CA VAL A 164 17.45 -7.16 -10.79
C VAL A 164 18.35 -7.25 -12.02
N ASN A 165 19.36 -8.11 -11.99
CA ASN A 165 20.26 -8.35 -13.13
C ASN A 165 19.50 -8.75 -14.40
N ARG A 166 18.51 -9.65 -14.28
CA ARG A 166 17.68 -10.05 -15.43
C ARG A 166 16.78 -8.92 -15.92
N ALA A 167 16.25 -8.09 -15.02
CA ALA A 167 15.40 -6.97 -15.39
C ALA A 167 16.18 -5.93 -16.19
N PHE A 168 17.36 -5.50 -15.68
CA PHE A 168 18.26 -4.58 -16.35
C PHE A 168 18.74 -5.11 -17.70
N SER A 169 19.22 -6.36 -17.72
CA SER A 169 19.63 -7.03 -18.97
C SER A 169 18.48 -7.10 -19.99
N SER A 170 17.25 -7.41 -19.57
CA SER A 170 16.09 -7.46 -20.47
C SER A 170 15.67 -6.10 -21.04
N ALA A 171 16.09 -5.03 -20.38
CA ALA A 171 15.84 -3.65 -20.79
C ALA A 171 17.05 -3.01 -21.48
N GLN A 172 18.15 -3.77 -21.66
CA GLN A 172 19.38 -3.31 -22.29
C GLN A 172 20.02 -2.10 -21.57
N VAL A 173 19.83 -2.01 -20.25
CA VAL A 173 20.50 -1.00 -19.41
C VAL A 173 21.65 -1.69 -18.66
N PRO A 174 22.92 -1.25 -18.85
CA PRO A 174 24.05 -1.77 -18.09
C PRO A 174 23.86 -1.59 -16.58
N LEU A 175 24.14 -2.65 -15.83
CA LEU A 175 24.12 -2.64 -14.36
C LEU A 175 25.46 -3.15 -13.84
N ILE A 176 26.24 -2.27 -13.22
CA ILE A 176 27.58 -2.59 -12.70
C ILE A 176 27.51 -2.74 -11.18
N HIS A 177 28.08 -3.84 -10.69
CA HIS A 177 28.16 -4.14 -9.26
C HIS A 177 29.56 -3.79 -8.75
N VAL A 178 29.63 -2.93 -7.73
CA VAL A 178 30.90 -2.52 -7.14
C VAL A 178 30.97 -2.95 -5.68
N VAL A 179 32.04 -3.65 -5.31
CA VAL A 179 32.28 -4.01 -3.91
C VAL A 179 32.50 -2.75 -3.08
N LEU A 180 31.78 -2.62 -1.99
CA LEU A 180 31.90 -1.52 -1.04
C LEU A 180 33.25 -1.61 -0.32
N LYS A 181 34.08 -0.57 -0.45
CA LYS A 181 35.44 -0.52 0.12
C LYS A 181 35.63 0.70 1.01
N LYS A 182 36.59 0.61 1.93
CA LYS A 182 37.00 1.76 2.74
C LYS A 182 37.71 2.83 1.92
N SER A 183 38.32 2.48 0.80
CA SER A 183 39.01 3.35 -0.14
C SER A 183 38.88 2.79 -1.54
N TYR A 184 38.94 3.67 -2.53
CA TYR A 184 38.83 3.32 -3.94
C TYR A 184 40.00 3.92 -4.72
N ASP A 185 40.52 3.17 -5.68
CA ASP A 185 41.53 3.63 -6.64
C ASP A 185 40.89 3.89 -8.01
N ASP A 186 41.69 4.27 -9.01
CA ASP A 186 41.17 4.54 -10.37
C ASP A 186 40.71 3.27 -11.09
N ALA A 187 41.27 2.11 -10.74
CA ALA A 187 40.94 0.83 -11.37
C ALA A 187 39.53 0.38 -10.99
N ASP A 188 39.07 0.71 -9.78
CA ASP A 188 37.71 0.44 -9.31
C ASP A 188 36.60 1.06 -10.19
N PHE A 189 36.92 2.08 -10.97
CA PHE A 189 35.96 2.79 -11.83
C PHE A 189 36.12 2.48 -13.32
N TYR A 190 37.07 1.61 -13.69
CA TYR A 190 37.34 1.26 -15.09
C TYR A 190 36.08 0.74 -15.78
N GLU A 191 35.43 -0.28 -15.21
CA GLU A 191 34.24 -0.92 -15.80
C GLU A 191 33.07 0.07 -15.97
N ILE A 192 32.89 0.98 -15.00
CA ILE A 192 31.87 2.04 -15.09
C ILE A 192 32.18 2.98 -16.27
N ARG A 193 33.42 3.47 -16.38
CA ARG A 193 33.82 4.39 -17.46
C ARG A 193 33.70 3.75 -18.85
N GLU A 194 34.10 2.50 -18.98
CA GLU A 194 33.96 1.76 -20.24
C GLU A 194 32.48 1.56 -20.61
N SER A 195 31.64 1.20 -19.64
CA SER A 195 30.20 1.03 -19.86
C SER A 195 29.52 2.34 -20.27
N VAL A 196 29.90 3.46 -19.66
CA VAL A 196 29.42 4.80 -20.04
C VAL A 196 29.85 5.15 -21.46
N ARG A 197 31.11 4.89 -21.83
CA ARG A 197 31.61 5.16 -23.19
C ARG A 197 30.88 4.34 -24.25
N GLN A 198 30.64 3.06 -23.97
CA GLN A 198 29.87 2.20 -24.87
C GLN A 198 28.44 2.69 -25.01
N ALA A 199 27.75 2.99 -23.90
CA ALA A 199 26.38 3.48 -23.92
C ALA A 199 26.22 4.80 -24.70
N ARG A 200 27.17 5.76 -24.57
CA ARG A 200 27.15 7.00 -25.37
C ARG A 200 27.30 6.74 -26.87
N SER A 201 28.10 5.73 -27.23
CA SER A 201 28.37 5.36 -28.62
C SER A 201 27.16 4.70 -29.29
N ASP A 202 26.33 3.99 -28.53
CA ASP A 202 25.14 3.31 -29.05
C ASP A 202 23.95 4.28 -29.24
N SER A 203 23.98 5.45 -28.61
CA SER A 203 22.93 6.48 -28.68
C SER A 203 23.10 7.49 -29.84
N HIS A 204 24.24 7.48 -30.54
CA HIS A 204 24.54 8.34 -31.70
C HIS A 204 24.55 7.54 -33.00
#